data_AF-A0A5M8PEN5-F1
#
_entry.id   AF-A0A5M8PEN5-F1
#
_cell.length_a   1.000
_cell.length_b   1.000
_cell.length_c   1.000
_cell.angle_alpha   90.00
_cell.angle_beta   90.00
_cell.angle_gamma   90.00
#
_symmetry.space_group_name_H-M   'P 1'
#
loop_
_entity.id
_entity.type
_entity.pdbx_description
1 polymer ?
#
loop_
_entity_poly.entity_id
_entity_poly.type
_entity_poly.pdbx_seq_one_letter_code
_entity_poly.pdbx_strand_id
1 'polypeptide(L)'
;MADFLNGTEKTDALGYGPLPKSASSTYLPFGAGRHRCVGEQFAYLQLGTISAMMVREFRFRNVAGKEGIAATDYESLFTRAVVPAFLERERRSGSRGSD
;
A
#
# COMPACT_ATOMS: atom_id res chain seq x y z
N MET A 1 18.57 26.15 0.48
CA MET A 1 18.29 25.76 -0.92
C MET A 1 19.47 25.05 -1.59
N ALA A 2 20.71 25.14 -1.06
CA ALA A 2 21.91 24.57 -1.72
C ALA A 2 22.56 23.36 -1.02
N ASP A 3 22.02 22.87 0.10
CA ASP A 3 22.66 21.79 0.87
C ASP A 3 22.15 20.38 0.52
N PHE A 4 21.26 20.25 -0.47
CA PHE A 4 20.68 18.97 -0.92
C PHE A 4 21.60 18.17 -1.85
N LEU A 5 22.73 18.74 -2.30
CA LEU A 5 23.55 18.19 -3.40
C LEU A 5 24.98 17.80 -3.03
N ASN A 6 25.37 17.77 -1.75
CA ASN A 6 26.72 17.34 -1.40
C ASN A 6 26.72 16.30 -0.27
N GLY A 7 26.69 15.01 -0.64
CA GLY A 7 26.79 13.93 0.33
C GLY A 7 26.51 12.53 -0.21
N THR A 8 27.46 12.01 -0.99
CA THR A 8 27.83 10.57 -1.10
C THR A 8 26.71 9.53 -1.26
N GLU A 9 26.63 8.96 -2.47
CA GLU A 9 26.13 7.62 -2.81
C GLU A 9 25.46 6.80 -1.68
N LYS A 10 24.13 6.93 -1.54
CA LYS A 10 23.21 5.89 -1.07
C LYS A 10 21.78 6.37 -1.26
N THR A 11 21.16 5.90 -2.32
CA THR A 11 19.88 6.36 -2.86
C THR A 11 18.68 6.08 -1.95
N ASP A 12 17.62 6.87 -2.13
CA ASP A 12 16.43 6.88 -1.28
C ASP A 12 15.08 6.74 -2.04
N ALA A 13 14.09 6.40 -1.20
CA ALA A 13 12.63 6.29 -1.26
C ALA A 13 11.81 6.02 -2.54
N LEU A 14 12.25 6.30 -3.76
CA LEU A 14 11.45 6.06 -4.99
C LEU A 14 12.24 5.37 -6.14
N GLY A 15 13.45 4.85 -5.86
CA GLY A 15 14.27 4.00 -6.75
C GLY A 15 15.33 4.81 -7.53
N TYR A 16 16.60 4.42 -7.66
CA TYR A 16 17.24 3.11 -7.62
C TYR A 16 18.70 3.22 -7.13
N GLY A 17 19.04 2.47 -6.08
CA GLY A 17 20.40 2.26 -5.59
C GLY A 17 20.41 1.73 -4.15
N PRO A 18 21.56 1.73 -3.45
CA PRO A 18 21.68 1.07 -2.16
C PRO A 18 20.91 1.79 -1.05
N LEU A 19 20.00 1.06 -0.41
CA LEU A 19 19.11 1.51 0.67
C LEU A 19 19.91 2.01 1.89
N PRO A 20 19.58 3.18 2.46
CA PRO A 20 20.19 3.66 3.69
C PRO A 20 19.75 2.80 4.89
N LYS A 21 20.67 2.56 5.82
CA LYS A 21 20.41 1.75 7.01
C LYS A 21 19.45 2.46 7.97
N SER A 22 18.27 1.85 8.07
CA SER A 22 17.25 1.85 9.14
C SER A 22 16.55 3.15 9.58
N ALA A 23 17.18 4.32 9.65
CA ALA A 23 16.50 5.55 10.14
C ALA A 23 16.71 6.79 9.27
N SER A 24 17.59 6.72 8.28
CA SER A 24 17.88 7.82 7.35
C SER A 24 17.02 7.76 6.07
N SER A 25 16.09 6.80 5.97
CA SER A 25 15.17 6.70 4.83
C SER A 25 13.96 7.61 5.06
N THR A 26 13.56 8.38 4.04
CA THR A 26 12.32 9.18 4.05
C THR A 26 11.06 8.30 4.00
N TYR A 27 11.18 7.03 3.60
CA TYR A 27 10.08 6.08 3.52
C TYR A 27 10.17 5.04 4.64
N LEU A 28 9.36 5.21 5.69
CA LEU A 28 9.33 4.36 6.90
C LEU A 28 7.92 3.87 7.27
N PRO A 29 7.19 3.18 6.37
CA PRO A 29 5.82 2.74 6.64
C PRO A 29 5.70 1.70 7.77
N PHE A 30 6.79 0.98 8.07
CA PHE A 30 6.88 -0.01 9.16
C PHE A 30 7.77 0.46 10.33
N GLY A 31 8.12 1.75 10.35
CA GLY A 31 8.97 2.34 11.38
C GLY A 31 10.45 1.91 11.29
N ALA A 32 11.20 2.26 12.35
CA ALA A 32 12.64 2.09 12.47
C ALA A 32 13.06 1.78 13.91
N GLY A 33 14.28 1.28 14.10
CA GLY A 33 14.88 1.07 15.42
C GLY A 33 14.22 -0.05 16.24
N ARG A 34 14.25 0.08 17.58
CA ARG A 34 13.81 -0.95 18.53
C ARG A 34 12.31 -1.28 18.48
N HIS A 35 11.52 -0.39 17.89
CA HIS A 35 10.06 -0.54 17.72
C HIS A 35 9.66 -0.72 16.25
N ARG A 36 10.60 -1.10 15.38
CA ARG A 36 10.28 -1.47 13.99
C ARG A 36 9.27 -2.61 13.99
N CYS A 37 8.27 -2.53 13.09
CA CYS A 37 7.29 -3.59 12.93
C CYS A 37 7.96 -4.88 12.45
N VAL A 38 7.87 -5.95 13.25
CA VAL A 38 8.34 -7.30 12.89
C VAL A 38 7.43 -7.97 11.85
N GLY A 39 6.20 -7.50 11.72
CA GLY A 39 5.19 -8.04 10.80
C GLY A 39 5.33 -7.60 9.35
N GLU A 40 6.33 -6.79 8.99
CA GLU A 40 6.49 -6.26 7.62
C GLU A 40 6.50 -7.36 6.54
N GLN A 41 7.27 -8.43 6.74
CA GLN A 41 7.36 -9.52 5.76
C GLN A 41 6.04 -10.28 5.63
N PHE A 42 5.36 -10.51 6.74
CA PHE A 42 4.06 -11.15 6.75
C PHE A 42 2.99 -10.27 6.10
N ALA A 43 3.03 -8.96 6.33
CA ALA A 43 2.13 -8.00 5.72
C ALA A 43 2.26 -8.01 4.19
N TYR A 44 3.49 -8.03 3.65
CA TYR A 44 3.69 -8.17 2.20
C TYR A 44 3.16 -9.50 1.66
N LEU A 45 3.41 -10.62 2.35
CA LEU A 45 2.90 -11.92 1.96
C LEU A 45 1.36 -11.93 1.93
N GLN A 46 0.74 -11.45 3.00
CA GLN A 46 -0.71 -11.44 3.15
C GLN A 46 -1.38 -10.51 2.14
N LEU A 47 -0.91 -9.26 2.01
CA LEU A 47 -1.45 -8.29 1.07
C LEU A 47 -1.23 -8.77 -0.37
N GLY A 48 -0.03 -9.26 -0.71
CA GLY A 48 0.26 -9.82 -2.03
C GLY A 48 -0.66 -10.98 -2.39
N THR A 49 -0.90 -11.90 -1.44
CA THR A 49 -1.78 -13.05 -1.64
C THR A 49 -3.23 -12.63 -1.84
N ILE A 50 -3.75 -11.76 -0.97
CA ILE A 50 -5.13 -11.26 -1.04
C ILE A 50 -5.34 -10.46 -2.33
N SER A 51 -4.44 -9.53 -2.65
CA SER A 51 -4.51 -8.74 -3.88
C SER A 51 -4.43 -9.62 -5.14
N ALA A 52 -3.53 -10.62 -5.16
CA ALA A 52 -3.44 -11.56 -6.27
C ALA A 52 -4.76 -12.35 -6.46
N MET A 53 -5.39 -12.80 -5.37
CA MET A 53 -6.70 -13.46 -5.44
C MET A 53 -7.79 -12.51 -5.92
N MET A 54 -7.86 -11.30 -5.36
CA MET A 54 -8.85 -10.29 -5.76
C MET A 54 -8.74 -9.96 -7.26
N VAL A 55 -7.52 -9.76 -7.78
CA VAL A 55 -7.28 -9.46 -9.20
C VAL A 55 -7.57 -10.67 -10.09
N ARG A 56 -7.31 -11.90 -9.64
CA ARG A 56 -7.59 -13.12 -10.43
C ARG A 56 -9.09 -13.40 -10.54
N GLU A 57 -9.84 -13.16 -9.47
CA GLU A 57 -11.24 -13.57 -9.37
C GLU A 57 -12.22 -12.47 -9.78
N PHE A 58 -11.87 -11.19 -9.61
CA PHE A 58 -12.81 -10.08 -9.77
C PHE A 58 -12.34 -8.95 -10.68
N ARG A 59 -13.30 -8.17 -11.20
CA ARG A 59 -13.12 -6.81 -11.72
C ARG A 59 -13.89 -5.87 -10.80
N PHE A 60 -13.24 -4.80 -10.36
CA PHE A 60 -13.86 -3.79 -9.50
C PHE A 60 -14.18 -2.54 -10.31
N ARG A 61 -15.32 -1.92 -10.01
CA ARG A 61 -15.74 -0.63 -10.56
C ARG A 61 -16.33 0.23 -9.44
N ASN A 62 -16.27 1.55 -9.60
CA ASN A 62 -17.02 2.43 -8.72
C ASN A 62 -18.52 2.24 -8.97
N VAL A 63 -19.31 2.40 -7.90
CA VAL A 63 -20.77 2.44 -8.03
C VAL A 63 -21.20 3.60 -8.93
N ALA A 64 -22.30 3.42 -9.67
CA ALA A 64 -22.82 4.43 -10.58
C ALA A 64 -22.89 5.82 -9.93
N GLY A 65 -22.28 6.82 -10.60
CA GLY A 65 -22.27 8.21 -10.14
C GLY A 65 -21.23 8.56 -9.06
N LYS A 66 -20.38 7.62 -8.60
CA LYS A 66 -19.24 7.91 -7.73
C LYS A 66 -17.92 7.92 -8.50
N GLU A 67 -17.26 9.07 -8.50
CA GLU A 67 -15.92 9.22 -9.07
C GLU A 67 -14.87 9.39 -7.97
N GLY A 68 -13.63 9.00 -8.27
CA GLY A 68 -12.51 9.12 -7.35
C GLY A 68 -12.45 8.04 -6.26
N ILE A 69 -11.77 8.37 -5.16
CA ILE A 69 -11.53 7.52 -4.00
C ILE A 69 -12.23 8.08 -2.76
N ALA A 70 -12.58 7.22 -1.80
CA ALA A 70 -13.13 7.67 -0.52
C ALA A 70 -12.11 8.56 0.22
N ALA A 71 -12.61 9.57 0.93
CA ALA A 71 -11.79 10.40 1.81
C ALA A 71 -11.12 9.56 2.90
N THR A 72 -9.97 10.04 3.41
CA THR A 72 -9.27 9.39 4.52
C THR A 72 -9.81 9.93 5.85
N ASP A 73 -10.20 9.01 6.72
CA ASP A 73 -10.55 9.27 8.12
C ASP A 73 -9.28 9.29 8.97
N TYR A 74 -9.06 10.43 9.64
CA TYR A 74 -7.95 10.70 10.56
C TYR A 74 -8.41 10.89 12.01
N GLU A 75 -9.70 10.72 12.32
CA GLU A 75 -10.23 10.88 13.69
C GLU A 75 -9.77 9.74 14.60
N SER A 76 -9.53 8.57 14.03
CA SER A 76 -9.00 7.39 14.70
C SER A 76 -7.46 7.32 14.64
N LEU A 77 -6.83 6.66 15.62
CA LEU A 77 -5.38 6.41 15.65
C LEU A 77 -4.87 5.64 14.41
N PHE A 78 -5.76 4.94 13.70
CA PHE A 78 -5.48 4.28 12.44
C PHE A 78 -6.21 4.99 11.30
N THR A 79 -5.46 5.33 10.24
CA THR A 79 -6.01 5.92 9.03
C THR A 79 -6.75 4.87 8.21
N ARG A 80 -7.98 5.20 7.81
CA ARG A 80 -8.84 4.31 7.01
C ARG A 80 -9.65 5.12 6.01
N ALA A 81 -10.29 4.45 5.06
CA ALA A 81 -11.30 5.11 4.23
C ALA A 81 -12.54 5.44 5.08
N VAL A 82 -13.16 6.60 4.86
CA VAL A 82 -14.45 6.94 5.45
C VAL A 82 -15.50 5.91 5.01
N VAL A 83 -16.17 5.28 5.98
CA VAL A 83 -17.19 4.25 5.74
C VAL A 83 -18.59 4.87 5.67
N PRO A 84 -19.52 4.37 4.82
CA PRO A 84 -19.38 3.23 3.91
C PRO A 84 -18.77 3.58 2.54
N ALA A 85 -17.85 2.74 2.05
CA ALA A 85 -17.20 2.86 0.74
C ALA A 85 -17.50 1.63 -0.15
N PHE A 86 -18.67 1.62 -0.78
CA PHE A 86 -19.10 0.51 -1.65
C PHE A 86 -18.46 0.56 -3.04
N LEU A 87 -18.19 -0.63 -3.58
CA LEU A 87 -17.64 -0.88 -4.91
C LEU A 87 -18.47 -1.98 -5.60
N GLU A 88 -18.61 -1.89 -6.91
CA GLU A 88 -19.18 -2.96 -7.72
C GLU A 88 -18.10 -4.01 -8.01
N ARG A 89 -18.46 -5.29 -7.94
CA ARG A 89 -17.57 -6.41 -8.28
C ARG A 89 -18.21 -7.33 -9.31
N GLU A 90 -17.43 -7.71 -10.31
CA GLU A 90 -17.81 -8.67 -11.35
C GLU A 90 -16.85 -9.86 -11.31
N ARG A 91 -17.36 -11.10 -11.17
CA ARG A 91 -16.52 -12.31 -11.18
C ARG A 91 -15.99 -12.55 -12.60
N ARG A 92 -14.69 -12.89 -12.74
CA ARG A 92 -14.08 -13.20 -14.04
C ARG A 92 -14.45 -14.61 -14.50
N SER A 93 -14.73 -14.80 -15.79
CA SER A 93 -15.20 -16.07 -16.36
C SER A 93 -14.24 -17.26 -16.19
N GLY A 94 -12.92 -17.03 -16.15
CA GLY A 94 -11.91 -18.10 -15.97
C GLY A 94 -11.54 -18.39 -14.51
N SER A 95 -12.28 -17.82 -13.56
CA SER A 95 -12.00 -17.96 -12.13
C SER A 95 -12.61 -19.27 -11.60
N ARG A 96 -11.80 -20.09 -10.92
CA ARG A 96 -12.20 -21.45 -10.51
C ARG A 96 -13.23 -21.36 -9.39
N GLY A 97 -14.50 -21.55 -9.71
CA GLY A 97 -15.60 -21.61 -8.73
C GLY A 97 -16.93 -21.09 -9.25
N SER A 98 -17.39 -21.61 -10.39
CA SER A 98 -18.75 -21.38 -10.93
C SER A 98 -19.59 -22.66 -10.98
N ASP A 99 -19.22 -23.68 -10.20
CA ASP A 99 -20.07 -24.86 -9.90
C ASP A 99 -20.57 -24.76 -8.46
#